data_AF-A0A2S9BKN7-F1
#
_entry.id   AF-A0A2S9BKN7-F1
#
_cell.length_a   1.000
_cell.length_b   1.000
_cell.length_c   1.000
_cell.angle_alpha   90.00
_cell.angle_beta   90.00
_cell.angle_gamma   90.00
#
_symmetry.space_group_name_H-M   'P 1'
#
loop_
_entity.id
_entity.type
_entity.pdbx_description
1 polymer ?
#
loop_
_entity_poly.entity_id
_entity_poly.type
_entity_poly.pdbx_seq_one_letter_code
_entity_poly.pdbx_strand_id
1 'polypeptide(L)'
;MQEELDTHGLSRRTLVKGAAWSVPVVAVAVATPLAAASTTAPPATFWATGATVSVVSGNVTNFTVEGSDADGNLALLPAGTSVTIVPDPGVTLAVTNAIGIVVTTNPDGSITGIITANDITNIRIQFRPTGASGSGYAITTNIDIDPFTETIDVTLR
;
A
#
# COMPACT_ATOMS: atom_id res chain seq x y z
N MET A 1 -2.52 -56.80 -47.03
CA MET A 1 -2.33 -56.62 -45.57
C MET A 1 -2.67 -55.18 -45.27
N GLN A 2 -3.95 -54.90 -45.04
CA GLN A 2 -4.44 -53.56 -44.65
C GLN A 2 -4.68 -53.64 -43.16
N GLU A 3 -3.89 -52.89 -42.41
CA GLU A 3 -3.94 -52.81 -40.96
C GLU A 3 -5.11 -51.89 -40.59
N GLU A 4 -6.16 -52.48 -40.01
CA GLU A 4 -7.32 -51.76 -39.51
C GLU A 4 -6.91 -51.09 -38.20
N LEU A 5 -6.64 -49.78 -38.26
CA LEU A 5 -6.38 -48.96 -37.07
C LEU A 5 -7.70 -48.76 -36.33
N ASP A 6 -8.01 -49.72 -35.46
CA ASP A 6 -9.17 -49.73 -34.59
C ASP A 6 -9.27 -48.39 -33.85
N THR A 7 -10.26 -47.57 -34.21
CA THR A 7 -10.41 -46.21 -33.69
C THR A 7 -11.10 -46.29 -32.32
N HIS A 8 -10.45 -46.92 -31.36
CA HIS A 8 -10.86 -46.92 -29.95
C HIS A 8 -10.56 -45.56 -29.31
N GLY A 9 -11.29 -44.54 -29.74
CA GLY A 9 -11.23 -43.19 -29.19
C GLY A 9 -12.16 -43.03 -27.99
N LEU A 10 -11.72 -42.32 -26.95
CA LEU A 10 -12.58 -41.87 -25.87
C LEU A 10 -13.72 -41.00 -26.44
N SER A 11 -14.96 -41.40 -26.22
CA SER A 11 -16.11 -40.57 -26.60
C SER A 11 -16.08 -39.26 -25.83
N ARG A 12 -16.30 -38.14 -26.53
CA ARG A 12 -16.42 -36.80 -25.91
C ARG A 12 -17.45 -36.80 -24.76
N ARG A 13 -18.51 -37.59 -24.88
CA ARG A 13 -19.54 -37.77 -23.83
C ARG A 13 -18.97 -38.37 -22.55
N THR A 14 -18.04 -39.32 -22.67
CA THR A 14 -17.38 -39.96 -21.51
C THR A 14 -16.48 -38.97 -20.79
N LEU A 15 -15.71 -38.17 -21.53
CA LEU A 15 -14.88 -37.10 -20.96
C LEU A 15 -15.73 -36.05 -20.23
N VAL A 16 -16.82 -35.59 -20.85
CA VAL A 16 -17.72 -34.60 -20.24
C VAL A 16 -18.39 -35.15 -18.98
N LYS A 17 -18.81 -36.41 -18.97
CA LYS A 17 -19.37 -37.05 -17.77
C LYS A 17 -18.35 -37.14 -16.64
N GLY A 18 -17.09 -37.47 -16.94
CA GLY A 18 -16.02 -37.48 -15.94
C GLY A 18 -15.77 -36.08 -15.36
N ALA A 19 -15.62 -35.09 -16.24
CA ALA A 19 -15.40 -33.70 -15.85
C ALA A 19 -16.56 -33.13 -15.02
N ALA A 20 -17.81 -33.49 -15.32
CA ALA A 20 -18.98 -33.03 -14.58
C ALA A 20 -18.94 -33.39 -13.09
N TRP A 21 -18.28 -34.50 -12.73
CA TRP A 21 -18.16 -34.95 -11.34
C TRP A 21 -16.80 -34.60 -10.71
N SER A 22 -15.71 -34.53 -11.47
CA SER A 22 -14.39 -34.22 -10.92
C SER A 22 -14.12 -32.72 -10.80
N VAL A 23 -14.57 -31.89 -11.75
CA VAL A 23 -14.27 -30.44 -11.77
C VAL A 23 -14.82 -29.71 -10.54
N PRO A 24 -16.07 -29.93 -10.07
CA PRO A 24 -16.55 -29.28 -8.86
C PRO A 24 -15.74 -29.66 -7.62
N VAL A 25 -15.34 -30.93 -7.51
CA VAL A 25 -14.53 -31.42 -6.37
C VAL A 25 -13.15 -30.76 -6.37
N VAL A 26 -12.49 -30.70 -7.53
CA VAL A 26 -11.20 -30.02 -7.67
C VAL A 26 -11.35 -28.53 -7.40
N ALA A 27 -12.39 -27.88 -7.92
CA ALA A 27 -12.65 -26.47 -7.69
C ALA A 27 -12.81 -26.13 -6.21
N VAL A 28 -13.60 -26.93 -5.47
CA VAL A 28 -13.74 -26.76 -4.02
C VAL A 28 -12.42 -27.05 -3.31
N ALA A 29 -11.72 -28.12 -3.68
CA ALA A 29 -10.46 -28.51 -3.06
C ALA A 29 -9.35 -27.45 -3.20
N VAL A 30 -9.34 -26.67 -4.29
CA VAL A 30 -8.40 -25.54 -4.45
C VAL A 30 -8.93 -24.23 -3.86
N ALA A 31 -10.24 -24.01 -3.87
CA ALA A 31 -10.85 -22.79 -3.33
C ALA A 31 -10.81 -22.74 -1.80
N THR A 32 -11.03 -23.87 -1.11
CA THR A 32 -11.03 -23.92 0.36
C THR A 32 -9.70 -23.54 0.99
N PRO A 33 -8.53 -24.08 0.59
CA PRO A 33 -7.25 -23.66 1.16
C PRO A 33 -6.91 -22.21 0.79
N LEU A 34 -7.29 -21.73 -0.40
CA LEU A 34 -7.10 -20.33 -0.78
C LEU A 34 -7.92 -19.39 0.12
N ALA A 35 -9.18 -19.72 0.39
CA ALA A 35 -10.03 -18.96 1.29
C ALA A 35 -9.52 -19.02 2.74
N ALA A 36 -9.03 -20.19 3.20
CA ALA A 36 -8.45 -20.35 4.53
C ALA A 36 -7.13 -19.58 4.70
N ALA A 37 -6.34 -19.41 3.63
CA ALA A 37 -5.10 -18.63 3.65
C ALA A 37 -5.36 -17.12 3.53
N SER A 38 -6.50 -16.70 2.99
CA SER A 38 -6.88 -15.29 2.85
C SER A 38 -7.41 -14.73 4.17
N THR A 39 -6.52 -14.50 5.12
CA THR A 39 -6.85 -13.75 6.34
C THR A 39 -6.67 -12.26 6.10
N THR A 40 -7.56 -11.43 6.66
CA THR A 40 -7.30 -10.00 6.81
C THR A 40 -5.97 -9.81 7.53
N ALA A 41 -5.15 -8.86 7.07
CA ALA A 41 -3.91 -8.53 7.75
C ALA A 41 -4.19 -8.16 9.23
N PRO A 42 -3.34 -8.57 10.18
CA PRO A 42 -3.51 -8.20 11.58
C PRO A 42 -3.37 -6.69 11.76
N PRO A 43 -3.88 -6.11 12.87
CA PRO A 43 -3.55 -4.74 13.25
C PRO A 43 -2.03 -4.58 13.45
N ALA A 44 -1.49 -3.44 13.02
CA ALA A 44 -0.09 -3.14 13.23
C ALA A 44 0.22 -2.94 14.73
N THR A 45 1.34 -3.49 15.18
CA THR A 45 1.89 -3.29 16.53
C THR A 45 3.09 -2.36 16.51
N PHE A 46 3.68 -2.16 15.34
CA PHE A 46 4.79 -1.24 15.08
C PHE A 46 4.53 -0.51 13.76
N TRP A 47 5.23 0.60 13.57
CA TRP A 47 5.20 1.33 12.32
C TRP A 47 6.57 1.92 12.01
N ALA A 48 6.83 2.16 10.73
CA ALA A 48 8.06 2.75 10.26
C ALA A 48 7.77 3.80 9.19
N THR A 49 8.61 4.83 9.17
CA THR A 49 8.64 5.81 8.10
C THR A 49 9.79 5.55 7.14
N GLY A 50 9.52 5.81 5.87
CA GLY A 50 10.52 5.79 4.81
C GLY A 50 10.47 7.10 4.06
N ALA A 51 11.62 7.72 3.81
CA ALA A 51 11.68 8.95 3.05
C ALA A 51 12.83 8.92 2.04
N THR A 52 12.53 9.18 0.78
CA THR A 52 13.51 9.61 -0.21
C THR A 52 13.31 11.09 -0.42
N VAL A 53 14.10 11.89 0.29
CA VAL A 53 14.05 13.36 0.24
C VAL A 53 15.11 13.87 -0.72
N SER A 54 14.72 14.77 -1.62
CA SER A 54 15.69 15.58 -2.34
C SER A 54 15.87 16.88 -1.60
N VAL A 55 17.12 17.23 -1.30
CA VAL A 55 17.45 18.56 -0.78
C VAL A 55 17.39 19.63 -1.87
N VAL A 56 17.32 19.25 -3.16
CA VAL A 56 17.26 20.21 -4.26
C VAL A 56 15.83 20.71 -4.40
N SER A 57 15.67 22.03 -4.33
CA SER A 57 14.41 22.71 -4.56
C SER A 57 13.77 22.29 -5.89
N GLY A 58 12.49 21.96 -5.84
CA GLY A 58 11.70 21.54 -6.98
C GLY A 58 11.85 20.07 -7.34
N ASN A 59 12.60 19.23 -6.62
CA ASN A 59 12.58 17.78 -6.84
C ASN A 59 11.43 17.09 -6.07
N VAL A 60 11.09 15.86 -6.46
CA VAL A 60 10.04 15.09 -5.78
C VAL A 60 10.61 14.41 -4.55
N THR A 61 9.96 14.62 -3.42
CA THR A 61 10.11 13.84 -2.20
C THR A 61 9.10 12.71 -2.18
N ASN A 62 9.54 11.53 -1.78
CA ASN A 62 8.69 10.36 -1.54
C ASN A 62 8.68 10.05 -0.04
N PHE A 63 7.52 10.11 0.59
CA PHE A 63 7.31 9.77 2.00
C PHE A 63 6.36 8.58 2.11
N THR A 64 6.70 7.61 2.94
CA THR A 64 5.91 6.40 3.19
C THR A 64 5.77 6.14 4.67
N VAL A 65 4.65 5.54 5.05
CA VAL A 65 4.45 4.96 6.38
C VAL A 65 3.93 3.55 6.20
N GLU A 66 4.53 2.60 6.91
CA GLU A 66 4.20 1.18 6.80
C GLU A 66 3.92 0.62 8.20
N GLY A 67 2.81 -0.12 8.33
CA GLY A 67 2.46 -0.84 9.54
C GLY A 67 3.07 -2.24 9.53
N SER A 68 3.54 -2.70 10.68
CA SER A 68 4.08 -4.05 10.84
C SER A 68 3.54 -4.74 12.09
N ASP A 69 3.34 -6.05 12.01
CA ASP A 69 3.01 -6.90 13.15
C ASP A 69 4.26 -7.24 13.99
N ALA A 70 4.08 -8.04 15.04
CA ALA A 70 5.16 -8.42 15.94
C ALA A 70 6.25 -9.29 15.28
N ASP A 71 5.92 -9.91 14.13
CA ASP A 71 6.82 -10.77 13.37
C ASP A 71 7.49 -10.00 12.20
N GLY A 72 7.16 -8.71 12.03
CA GLY A 72 7.70 -7.84 10.98
C GLY A 72 7.01 -7.97 9.62
N ASN A 73 5.83 -8.59 9.56
CA ASN A 73 5.02 -8.63 8.34
C ASN A 73 4.15 -7.38 8.21
N LEU A 74 3.74 -7.06 6.98
CA LEU A 74 2.81 -5.95 6.74
C LEU A 74 1.50 -6.13 7.51
N ALA A 75 1.11 -5.07 8.20
CA ALA A 75 -0.06 -5.06 9.08
C ALA A 75 -0.86 -3.77 8.90
N LEU A 76 -2.14 -3.80 9.29
CA LEU A 76 -3.08 -2.72 9.09
C LEU A 76 -2.74 -1.51 9.96
N LEU A 77 -2.54 -0.37 9.31
CA LEU A 77 -2.48 0.92 9.97
C LEU A 77 -3.89 1.32 10.44
N PRO A 78 -4.01 1.96 11.63
CA PRO A 78 -5.30 2.35 12.15
C PRO A 78 -5.89 3.49 11.32
N ALA A 79 -7.19 3.42 11.04
CA ALA A 79 -7.91 4.56 10.49
C ALA A 79 -7.79 5.76 11.44
N GLY A 80 -7.70 6.97 10.88
CA GLY A 80 -7.38 8.18 11.63
C GLY A 80 -5.88 8.46 11.78
N THR A 81 -5.00 7.53 11.40
CA THR A 81 -3.58 7.83 11.15
C THR A 81 -3.46 9.07 10.29
N SER A 82 -2.66 10.03 10.73
CA SER A 82 -2.53 11.32 10.07
C SER A 82 -1.07 11.69 9.80
N VAL A 83 -0.85 12.36 8.68
CA VAL A 83 0.45 12.92 8.29
C VAL A 83 0.24 14.39 8.00
N THR A 84 1.02 15.27 8.62
CA THR A 84 1.00 16.70 8.37
C THR A 84 2.36 17.14 7.86
N ILE A 85 2.39 17.88 6.75
CA ILE A 85 3.62 18.42 6.18
C ILE A 85 3.51 19.94 6.21
N VAL A 86 4.38 20.58 6.97
CA VAL A 86 4.36 22.03 7.19
C VAL A 86 5.56 22.65 6.49
N PRO A 87 5.36 23.54 5.50
CA PRO A 87 6.45 24.28 4.89
C PRO A 87 6.97 25.39 5.80
N ASP A 88 8.27 25.67 5.71
CA ASP A 88 8.82 26.93 6.21
C ASP A 88 8.29 28.13 5.41
N PRO A 89 8.36 29.36 5.96
CA PRO A 89 7.96 30.56 5.23
C PRO A 89 8.65 30.69 3.87
N GLY A 90 7.84 30.82 2.81
CA GLY A 90 8.34 30.95 1.43
C GLY A 90 8.58 29.62 0.71
N VAL A 91 8.35 28.47 1.35
CA VAL A 91 8.34 27.16 0.70
C VAL A 91 6.94 26.83 0.20
N THR A 92 6.86 26.32 -1.03
CA THR A 92 5.62 25.79 -1.61
C THR A 92 5.70 24.28 -1.72
N LEU A 93 4.61 23.58 -1.37
CA LEU A 93 4.50 22.13 -1.47
C LEU A 93 3.44 21.78 -2.53
N ALA A 94 3.82 21.00 -3.53
CA ALA A 94 2.89 20.51 -4.55
C ALA A 94 2.76 18.99 -4.48
N VAL A 95 1.59 18.48 -4.07
CA VAL A 95 1.31 17.04 -4.08
C VAL A 95 1.31 16.54 -5.52
N THR A 96 2.09 15.49 -5.78
CA THR A 96 2.21 14.85 -7.10
C THR A 96 1.43 13.53 -7.14
N ASN A 97 1.40 12.79 -6.03
CA ASN A 97 0.71 11.50 -5.93
C ASN A 97 0.44 11.16 -4.45
N ALA A 98 -0.66 10.45 -4.18
CA ALA A 98 -0.98 9.92 -2.87
C ALA A 98 -1.64 8.54 -2.99
N ILE A 99 -1.24 7.58 -2.15
CA ILE A 99 -1.75 6.21 -2.14
C ILE A 99 -2.01 5.77 -0.70
N GLY A 100 -3.14 5.10 -0.47
CA GLY A 100 -3.54 4.60 0.86
C GLY A 100 -3.94 5.70 1.83
N ILE A 101 -3.91 6.96 1.42
CA ILE A 101 -4.18 8.13 2.26
C ILE A 101 -4.92 9.20 1.46
N VAL A 102 -5.88 9.85 2.10
CA VAL A 102 -6.58 11.01 1.53
C VAL A 102 -5.80 12.25 1.90
N VAL A 103 -5.35 13.01 0.90
CA VAL A 103 -4.48 14.17 1.08
C VAL A 103 -5.21 15.45 0.69
N THR A 104 -5.06 16.48 1.51
CA THR A 104 -5.55 17.84 1.29
C THR A 104 -4.38 18.82 1.36
N THR A 105 -4.29 19.72 0.39
CA THR A 105 -3.41 20.90 0.49
C THR A 105 -4.23 22.05 1.07
N ASN A 106 -3.79 22.56 2.21
CA ASN A 106 -4.50 23.60 2.95
C ASN A 106 -4.18 25.00 2.40
N PRO A 107 -5.01 26.01 2.70
CA PRO A 107 -4.78 27.39 2.25
C PRO A 107 -3.46 28.01 2.75
N ASP A 108 -2.92 27.51 3.86
CA ASP A 108 -1.61 27.93 4.41
C ASP A 108 -0.40 27.26 3.72
N GLY A 109 -0.64 26.40 2.73
CA GLY A 109 0.39 25.67 1.99
C GLY A 109 0.83 24.36 2.65
N SER A 110 0.32 24.04 3.85
CA SER A 110 0.54 22.75 4.48
C SER A 110 -0.21 21.63 3.77
N ILE A 111 0.25 20.40 3.94
CA ILE A 111 -0.41 19.19 3.44
C ILE A 111 -0.89 18.39 4.64
N THR A 112 -2.15 17.99 4.66
CA THR A 112 -2.70 17.05 5.63
C THR A 112 -3.16 15.78 4.94
N GLY A 113 -2.75 14.64 5.47
CA GLY A 113 -3.15 13.31 5.02
C GLY A 113 -3.86 12.57 6.13
N ILE A 114 -4.95 11.85 5.83
CA ILE A 114 -5.66 11.00 6.79
C ILE A 114 -5.99 9.64 6.14
N ILE A 115 -5.69 8.56 6.84
CA ILE A 115 -6.16 7.21 6.48
C ILE A 115 -7.64 7.11 6.87
N THR A 116 -8.51 6.90 5.88
CA THR A 116 -9.96 6.80 6.08
C THR A 116 -10.49 5.38 5.98
N ALA A 117 -9.71 4.45 5.41
CA ALA A 117 -10.07 3.06 5.24
C ALA A 117 -9.35 2.17 6.27
N ASN A 118 -9.91 0.98 6.55
CA ASN A 118 -9.40 0.05 7.57
C ASN A 118 -8.56 -1.10 6.99
N ASP A 119 -8.29 -1.08 5.69
CA ASP A 119 -7.59 -2.11 4.93
C ASP A 119 -6.22 -1.64 4.41
N ILE A 120 -5.69 -0.56 4.98
CA ILE A 120 -4.44 0.06 4.55
C ILE A 120 -3.27 -0.45 5.39
N THR A 121 -2.29 -1.08 4.75
CA THR A 121 -1.03 -1.50 5.39
C THR A 121 0.11 -0.51 5.19
N ASN A 122 0.02 0.30 4.13
CA ASN A 122 1.05 1.26 3.77
C ASN A 122 0.44 2.49 3.09
N ILE A 123 1.06 3.64 3.31
CA ILE A 123 0.73 4.88 2.63
C ILE A 123 1.93 5.43 1.89
N ARG A 124 1.65 6.25 0.88
CA ARG A 124 2.67 7.01 0.16
C ARG A 124 2.17 8.40 -0.17
N ILE A 125 2.98 9.42 0.13
CA ILE A 125 2.77 10.80 -0.30
C ILE A 125 3.99 11.23 -1.11
N GLN A 126 3.77 11.61 -2.35
CA GLN A 126 4.78 12.22 -3.21
C GLN A 126 4.46 13.69 -3.37
N PHE A 127 5.41 14.55 -3.06
CA PHE A 127 5.23 15.99 -3.15
C PHE A 127 6.52 16.67 -3.57
N ARG A 128 6.39 17.89 -4.09
CA ARG A 128 7.50 18.69 -4.61
C ARG A 128 7.66 19.95 -3.76
N PRO A 129 8.64 20.00 -2.85
CA PRO A 129 9.00 21.22 -2.13
C PRO A 129 9.76 22.18 -3.05
N THR A 130 9.38 23.46 -3.09
CA THR A 130 10.10 24.51 -3.82
C THR A 130 10.28 25.73 -2.92
N GLY A 131 11.53 26.09 -2.67
CA GLY A 131 11.93 27.20 -1.79
C GLY A 131 13.38 27.62 -2.00
N ALA A 132 13.84 28.58 -1.20
CA ALA A 132 15.23 29.04 -1.20
C ALA A 132 16.16 28.06 -0.47
N SER A 133 17.47 28.10 -0.76
CA SER A 133 18.48 27.36 -0.02
C SER A 133 18.41 27.71 1.48
N GLY A 134 18.42 26.69 2.35
CA GLY A 134 18.29 26.85 3.80
C GLY A 134 16.86 26.92 4.33
N SER A 135 15.84 26.99 3.46
CA SER A 135 14.43 26.78 3.84
C SER A 135 14.07 25.30 3.82
N GLY A 136 12.94 24.91 4.41
CA GLY A 136 12.60 23.50 4.56
C GLY A 136 11.12 23.20 4.75
N TYR A 137 10.87 22.01 5.26
CA TYR A 137 9.55 21.55 5.68
C TYR A 137 9.70 20.48 6.75
N ALA A 138 8.69 20.38 7.61
CA ALA A 138 8.57 19.35 8.63
C ALA A 138 7.48 18.36 8.24
N ILE A 139 7.72 17.06 8.40
CA ILE A 139 6.73 16.00 8.26
C ILE A 139 6.44 15.45 9.65
N THR A 140 5.21 15.58 10.13
CA THR A 140 4.75 14.99 11.39
C THR A 140 3.77 13.87 11.10
N THR A 141 4.08 12.67 11.58
CA THR A 141 3.19 11.50 11.52
C THR A 141 2.61 11.25 12.89
N ASN A 142 1.30 11.03 12.97
CA ASN A 142 0.57 10.73 14.20
C ASN A 142 -0.27 9.46 13.99
N ILE A 143 0.03 8.43 14.79
CA ILE A 143 -0.52 7.08 14.69
C ILE A 143 -0.87 6.61 16.10
N ASP A 144 -2.00 5.94 16.27
CA ASP A 144 -2.42 5.32 17.55
C ASP A 144 -1.73 3.97 17.79
N ILE A 145 -0.40 3.95 17.64
CA ILE A 145 0.52 2.82 17.83
C ILE A 145 1.83 3.43 18.33
N ASP A 146 2.41 2.89 19.40
CA ASP A 146 3.66 3.40 19.97
C ASP A 146 4.85 3.26 18.97
N PRO A 147 5.68 4.30 18.77
CA PRO A 147 5.57 5.67 19.29
C PRO A 147 4.45 6.47 18.60
N PHE A 148 3.64 7.19 19.35
CA PHE A 148 2.42 7.84 18.84
C PHE A 148 2.68 9.01 17.87
N THR A 149 3.88 9.59 17.85
CA THR A 149 4.22 10.70 16.95
C THR A 149 5.69 10.69 16.55
N GLU A 150 5.97 10.98 15.29
CA GLU A 150 7.31 11.25 14.76
C GLU A 150 7.30 12.58 13.98
N THR A 151 8.37 13.37 14.10
CA THR A 151 8.61 14.55 13.26
C THR A 151 9.96 14.45 12.57
N ILE A 152 9.96 14.68 11.25
CA ILE A 152 11.15 14.69 10.39
C ILE A 152 11.29 16.08 9.76
N ASP A 153 12.39 16.76 10.03
CA ASP A 153 12.71 18.06 9.44
C ASP A 153 13.65 17.90 8.23
N VAL A 154 13.32 18.58 7.13
CA VAL A 154 14.11 18.55 5.90
C VAL A 154 14.50 19.96 5.49
N THR A 155 15.80 20.20 5.34
CA THR A 155 16.34 21.47 4.84
C THR A 155 16.72 21.34 3.36
N LEU A 156 16.24 22.28 2.54
CA LEU A 156 16.59 22.43 1.13
C LEU A 156 17.97 23.08 0.97
N ARG A 157 18.64 22.73 -0.13
CA ARG A 157 19.91 23.28 -0.57
C ARG A 157 19.77 24.04 -1.88
#